data_AF-A0A7R8WPH4-F1
#
_entry.id   AF-A0A7R8WPH4-F1
#
_cell.length_a   1.000
_cell.length_b   1.000
_cell.length_c   1.000
_cell.angle_alpha   90.00
_cell.angle_beta   90.00
_cell.angle_gamma   90.00
#
_symmetry.space_group_name_H-M   'P 1'
#
loop_
_entity.id
_entity.type
_entity.pdbx_description
1 polymer ?
#
loop_
_entity_poly.entity_id
_entity_poly.type
_entity_poly.pdbx_seq_one_letter_code
_entity_poly.pdbx_strand_id
1 'polypeptide(L)'
;MPSLSRLWGPILTRKFRIAIGQRPFFGGRVHRVSGALRSPTGELCCKLSGTWDGTVEWEVTTEKQGDSQPLLCVSELSPKPRKRVRDLQKQDELESRRIWFNVAQALAEKDFNTADEHKKFLEQRQREIRQNEDERHAPRFFRQQGDTWIPISLNPSSA
;
A
#
# COMPACT_ATOMS: atom_id res chain seq x y z
N MET A 1 28.94 11.84 -18.86
CA MET A 1 27.90 11.17 -18.06
C MET A 1 27.18 10.16 -18.94
N PRO A 2 27.22 8.85 -18.65
CA PRO A 2 26.46 7.88 -19.43
C PRO A 2 24.98 8.08 -19.12
N SER A 3 24.19 8.26 -20.18
CA SER A 3 22.76 8.53 -20.12
C SER A 3 22.00 7.34 -19.52
N LEU A 4 21.16 7.64 -18.51
CA LEU A 4 20.17 6.72 -17.92
C LEU A 4 19.20 6.12 -18.96
N SER A 5 19.16 6.65 -20.19
CA SER A 5 18.31 6.18 -21.28
C SER A 5 18.62 4.77 -21.81
N ARG A 6 19.79 4.18 -21.51
CA ARG A 6 20.14 2.82 -21.98
C ARG A 6 19.55 1.68 -21.15
N LEU A 7 19.00 1.96 -19.96
CA LEU A 7 18.40 0.95 -19.08
C LEU A 7 16.89 0.73 -19.34
N TRP A 8 16.25 1.61 -20.11
CA TRP A 8 14.81 1.63 -20.36
C TRP A 8 14.48 1.26 -21.82
N GLY A 9 14.93 0.08 -22.26
CA GLY A 9 14.34 -0.58 -23.44
C GLY A 9 12.86 -0.94 -23.19
N PRO A 10 12.12 -1.43 -24.20
CA PRO A 10 10.70 -1.75 -24.06
C PRO A 10 10.47 -2.63 -22.83
N ILE A 11 9.56 -2.18 -21.96
CA ILE A 11 9.25 -2.68 -20.60
C ILE A 11 8.82 -4.17 -20.55
N LEU A 12 8.73 -4.82 -21.71
CA LEU A 12 8.22 -6.16 -21.84
C LEU A 12 9.25 -7.18 -21.36
N THR A 13 8.96 -7.75 -20.18
CA THR A 13 9.51 -8.98 -19.57
C THR A 13 10.72 -8.91 -18.63
N ARG A 14 11.00 -7.77 -17.98
CA ARG A 14 11.90 -7.80 -16.80
C ARG A 14 11.13 -8.30 -15.57
N LYS A 15 11.60 -9.38 -14.93
CA LYS A 15 11.01 -9.90 -13.69
C LYS A 15 11.79 -9.33 -12.51
N PHE A 16 11.10 -8.57 -11.67
CA PHE A 16 11.64 -8.13 -10.39
C PHE A 16 11.09 -9.03 -9.28
N ARG A 17 11.99 -9.57 -8.45
CA ARG A 17 11.62 -10.34 -7.25
C ARG A 17 12.04 -9.55 -6.02
N ILE A 18 11.09 -9.33 -5.11
CA ILE A 18 11.30 -8.74 -3.80
C ILE A 18 11.03 -9.80 -2.75
N ALA A 19 11.91 -9.90 -1.76
CA ALA A 19 11.76 -10.71 -0.57
C ALA A 19 11.74 -9.81 0.66
N ILE A 20 10.76 -10.03 1.54
CA ILE A 20 10.67 -9.36 2.84
C ILE A 20 11.27 -10.30 3.88
N GLY A 21 12.27 -9.79 4.61
CA GLY A 21 12.93 -10.54 5.67
C GLY A 21 12.01 -10.73 6.87
N GLN A 22 11.99 -11.96 7.39
CA GLN A 22 11.35 -12.26 8.67
C GLN A 22 12.12 -11.61 9.83
N ARG A 23 11.42 -11.39 10.94
CA ARG A 23 12.05 -10.92 12.19
C ARG A 23 13.12 -11.95 12.63
N PRO A 24 14.38 -11.54 12.84
CA PRO A 24 15.41 -12.46 13.33
C PRO A 24 15.10 -12.98 14.74
N PHE A 25 15.42 -14.24 15.02
CA PHE A 25 15.22 -14.89 16.34
C PHE A 25 16.18 -14.36 17.41
N PHE A 26 17.42 -14.07 17.02
CA PHE A 26 18.42 -13.41 17.87
C PHE A 26 18.70 -12.04 17.27
N GLY A 27 18.95 -11.05 18.12
CA GLY A 27 19.04 -9.62 17.79
C GLY A 27 19.53 -9.31 16.37
N GLY A 28 18.82 -8.44 15.67
CA GLY A 28 19.13 -8.06 14.29
C GLY A 28 18.17 -6.98 13.77
N ARG A 29 18.45 -6.47 12.57
CA ARG A 29 17.60 -5.45 11.93
C ARG A 29 16.29 -6.07 11.46
N VAL A 30 15.19 -5.51 11.92
CA VAL A 30 13.82 -5.76 11.43
C VAL A 30 13.59 -5.02 10.11
N HIS A 31 12.43 -5.22 9.48
CA HIS A 31 12.02 -4.51 8.25
C HIS A 31 12.94 -4.72 7.04
N ARG A 32 13.74 -5.78 7.04
CA ARG A 32 14.67 -6.08 5.95
C ARG A 32 13.92 -6.31 4.63
N VAL A 33 14.43 -5.70 3.57
CA VAL A 33 14.01 -5.97 2.19
C VAL A 33 15.23 -6.37 1.38
N SER A 34 15.06 -7.35 0.50
CA SER A 34 16.03 -7.68 -0.53
C SER A 34 15.33 -7.94 -1.85
N GLY A 35 16.05 -7.76 -2.95
CA GLY A 35 15.48 -8.00 -4.27
C GLY A 35 16.54 -8.21 -5.32
N ALA A 36 16.12 -8.76 -6.45
CA ALA A 36 16.97 -8.93 -7.61
C ALA A 36 16.15 -8.67 -8.88
N LEU A 37 16.72 -7.85 -9.76
CA LEU A 37 16.22 -7.66 -11.11
C LEU A 37 17.00 -8.57 -12.05
N ARG A 38 16.28 -9.38 -12.82
CA ARG A 38 16.87 -10.22 -13.86
C ARG A 38 16.34 -9.83 -15.22
N SER A 39 17.20 -9.91 -16.22
CA SER A 39 16.82 -9.79 -17.63
C SER A 39 15.84 -10.91 -18.02
N PRO A 40 15.16 -10.80 -19.16
CA PRO A 40 14.38 -11.92 -19.71
C PRO A 40 15.23 -13.18 -19.92
N THR A 41 16.53 -13.03 -20.18
CA THR A 41 17.51 -14.12 -20.33
C THR A 41 17.99 -14.71 -18.99
N GLY A 42 17.56 -14.16 -17.85
CA GLY A 42 17.89 -14.64 -16.50
C GLY A 42 19.15 -14.02 -15.87
N GLU A 43 19.88 -13.20 -16.63
CA GLU A 43 21.07 -12.48 -16.17
C GLU A 43 20.71 -11.48 -15.08
N LEU A 44 21.54 -11.42 -14.03
CA LEU A 44 21.34 -10.49 -12.93
C LEU A 44 21.72 -9.07 -13.39
N CYS A 45 20.77 -8.15 -13.34
CA CYS A 45 21.00 -6.74 -13.69
C CYS A 45 21.35 -5.92 -12.45
N CYS A 46 20.60 -6.08 -11.36
CA CYS A 46 20.87 -5.40 -10.11
C CYS A 46 20.34 -6.19 -8.90
N LYS A 47 20.93 -5.91 -7.73
CA LYS A 47 20.46 -6.36 -6.42
C LYS A 47 19.97 -5.16 -5.63
N LEU A 48 19.00 -5.41 -4.76
CA LEU A 48 18.45 -4.45 -3.81
C LEU A 48 18.60 -5.02 -2.41
N SER A 49 19.02 -4.20 -1.45
CA SER A 49 19.06 -4.58 -0.04
C SER A 49 18.90 -3.38 0.87
N GLY A 50 18.31 -3.60 2.06
CA GLY A 50 18.15 -2.53 3.05
C GLY A 50 16.97 -2.78 3.96
N THR A 51 16.35 -1.71 4.45
CA THR A 51 15.11 -1.76 5.22
C THR A 51 14.02 -0.93 4.56
N TRP A 52 12.79 -1.46 4.50
CA TRP A 52 11.69 -0.77 3.79
C TRP A 52 11.20 0.49 4.52
N ASP A 53 11.55 0.64 5.79
CA ASP A 53 11.24 1.79 6.64
C ASP A 53 12.42 2.78 6.79
N GLY A 54 13.57 2.48 6.20
CA GLY A 54 14.81 3.25 6.32
C GLY A 54 15.46 3.49 4.98
N THR A 55 16.65 2.94 4.78
CA THR A 55 17.41 3.09 3.53
C THR A 55 17.40 1.78 2.77
N VAL A 56 17.13 1.87 1.47
CA VAL A 56 17.25 0.80 0.50
C VAL A 56 18.33 1.19 -0.50
N GLU A 57 19.31 0.32 -0.65
CA GLU A 57 20.42 0.48 -1.57
C GLU A 57 20.27 -0.51 -2.73
N TRP A 58 20.87 -0.17 -3.86
CA TRP A 58 20.98 -1.04 -5.00
C TRP A 58 22.42 -1.15 -5.49
N GLU A 59 22.75 -2.33 -6.03
CA GLU A 59 24.03 -2.64 -6.63
C GLU A 59 23.77 -3.02 -8.09
N VAL A 60 24.30 -2.23 -9.02
CA VAL A 60 24.14 -2.45 -10.47
C VAL A 60 25.31 -3.29 -10.98
N THR A 61 25.02 -4.35 -11.75
CA THR A 61 26.05 -5.33 -12.14
C THR A 61 26.95 -4.83 -13.30
N THR A 62 26.52 -3.81 -14.05
CA THR A 62 27.20 -3.33 -15.27
C THR A 62 28.28 -2.27 -15.04
N GLU A 63 28.26 -1.59 -13.89
CA GLU A 63 29.20 -0.52 -13.56
C GLU A 63 30.01 -1.01 -12.37
N LYS A 64 31.28 -1.39 -12.62
CA LYS A 64 32.28 -1.80 -11.61
C LYS A 64 31.67 -2.53 -10.40
N GLN A 65 31.48 -3.85 -10.56
CA GLN A 65 31.03 -4.79 -9.54
C GLN A 65 31.44 -4.36 -8.10
N GLY A 66 30.48 -3.94 -7.28
CA GLY A 66 30.68 -3.54 -5.89
C GLY A 66 30.30 -2.11 -5.49
N ASP A 67 29.87 -1.24 -6.40
CA ASP A 67 29.43 0.12 -6.04
C ASP A 67 27.94 0.12 -5.60
N SER A 68 27.70 0.02 -4.29
CA SER A 68 26.36 0.13 -3.69
C SER A 68 25.95 1.59 -3.61
N GLN A 69 24.79 1.94 -4.17
CA GLN A 69 24.27 3.30 -4.19
C GLN A 69 22.92 3.38 -3.46
N PRO A 70 22.60 4.48 -2.77
CA PRO A 70 21.28 4.66 -2.18
C PRO A 70 20.22 4.76 -3.28
N LEU A 71 19.19 3.92 -3.20
CA LEU A 71 18.03 3.95 -4.11
C LEU A 71 16.87 4.74 -3.49
N LEU A 72 16.61 4.50 -2.20
CA LEU A 72 15.50 5.11 -1.46
C LEU A 72 15.92 5.35 -0.01
N CYS A 73 15.73 6.57 0.47
CA CYS A 73 15.92 6.93 1.87
C CYS A 73 14.59 7.48 2.41
N VAL A 74 13.87 6.70 3.22
CA VAL A 74 12.52 7.04 3.68
C VAL A 74 12.50 8.33 4.52
N SER A 75 13.57 8.63 5.26
CA SER A 75 13.68 9.88 6.03
C SER A 75 13.71 11.13 5.15
N GLU A 76 14.28 11.03 3.95
CA GLU A 76 14.36 12.14 2.97
C GLU A 76 13.00 12.43 2.31
N LEU A 77 12.03 11.53 2.40
CA LEU A 77 10.67 11.72 1.87
C LEU A 77 9.76 12.55 2.77
N SER A 78 10.32 13.28 3.75
CA SER A 78 9.56 14.08 4.70
C SER A 78 9.25 15.48 4.16
N PRO A 79 8.02 16.01 4.37
CA PRO A 79 6.90 15.42 5.10
C PRO A 79 6.13 14.38 4.26
N LYS A 80 5.62 13.35 4.94
CA LYS A 80 4.75 12.35 4.30
C LYS A 80 3.57 13.04 3.61
N PRO A 81 3.28 12.75 2.33
CA PRO A 81 2.17 13.37 1.62
C PRO A 81 0.86 13.05 2.33
N ARG A 82 0.10 14.10 2.69
CA ARG A 82 -1.21 13.95 3.32
C ARG A 82 -2.28 13.84 2.24
N LYS A 83 -3.13 12.82 2.35
CA LYS A 83 -4.33 12.72 1.52
C LYS A 83 -5.25 13.89 1.84
N ARG A 84 -5.67 14.65 0.82
CA ARG A 84 -6.74 15.65 0.95
C ARG A 84 -8.08 14.91 0.94
N VAL A 85 -8.92 15.17 1.93
CA VAL A 85 -10.22 14.53 2.10
C VAL A 85 -11.23 15.61 2.46
N ARG A 86 -12.47 15.45 1.98
CA ARG A 86 -13.57 16.37 2.28
C ARG A 86 -13.90 16.40 3.77
N ASP A 87 -14.49 17.50 4.22
CA ASP A 87 -15.01 17.64 5.58
C ASP A 87 -16.02 16.54 5.90
N LEU A 88 -16.08 16.08 7.15
CA LEU A 88 -16.95 14.96 7.56
C LEU A 88 -18.43 15.19 7.20
N GLN A 89 -18.90 16.44 7.30
CA GLN A 89 -20.28 16.82 6.95
C GLN A 89 -20.61 16.64 5.46
N LYS A 90 -19.59 16.63 4.59
CA LYS A 90 -19.71 16.49 3.13
C LYS A 90 -19.39 15.07 2.65
N GLN A 91 -19.11 14.13 3.57
CA GLN A 91 -18.83 12.74 3.25
C GLN A 91 -20.13 11.92 3.23
N ASP A 92 -20.22 10.96 2.32
CA ASP A 92 -21.31 9.98 2.28
C ASP A 92 -21.33 9.15 3.59
N GLU A 93 -22.50 8.64 3.97
CA GLU A 93 -22.72 7.84 5.18
C GLU A 93 -21.80 6.63 5.25
N LEU A 94 -21.46 6.06 4.09
CA LEU A 94 -20.61 4.88 4.00
C LEU A 94 -19.12 5.20 3.83
N GLU A 95 -18.72 6.48 3.84
CA GLU A 95 -17.30 6.85 3.78
C GLU A 95 -16.57 6.53 5.09
N SER A 96 -15.36 5.98 4.97
CA SER A 96 -14.64 5.41 6.11
C SER A 96 -14.41 6.39 7.26
N ARG A 97 -14.08 7.66 6.98
CA ARG A 97 -13.86 8.64 8.07
C ARG A 97 -15.16 9.02 8.79
N ARG A 98 -16.30 8.98 8.11
CA ARG A 98 -17.63 9.24 8.71
C ARG A 98 -18.09 8.04 9.54
N ILE A 99 -18.05 6.82 8.99
CA ILE A 99 -18.44 5.60 9.74
C ILE A 99 -17.59 5.45 11.00
N TRP A 100 -16.27 5.58 10.88
CA TRP A 100 -15.33 5.31 11.96
C TRP A 100 -15.06 6.52 12.86
N PHE A 101 -15.78 7.64 12.69
CA PHE A 101 -15.50 8.89 13.39
C PHE A 101 -15.46 8.72 14.91
N ASN A 102 -16.53 8.15 15.51
CA ASN A 102 -16.63 8.01 16.96
C ASN A 102 -15.57 7.05 17.53
N VAL A 103 -15.28 5.96 16.83
CA VAL A 103 -14.22 5.01 17.23
C VAL A 103 -12.85 5.70 17.18
N ALA A 104 -12.56 6.44 16.10
CA ALA A 104 -11.30 7.15 15.95
C ALA A 104 -11.13 8.26 16.99
N GLN A 105 -12.22 8.97 17.34
CA GLN A 105 -12.21 10.00 18.38
C GLN A 105 -11.92 9.39 19.75
N ALA A 106 -12.64 8.34 20.15
CA ALA A 106 -12.41 7.65 21.43
C ALA A 106 -10.97 7.09 21.53
N LEU A 107 -10.44 6.51 20.45
CA LEU A 107 -9.05 6.05 20.40
C LEU A 107 -8.03 7.20 20.53
N ALA A 108 -8.32 8.38 19.95
CA ALA A 108 -7.46 9.55 20.09
C ALA A 108 -7.43 10.06 21.55
N GLU A 109 -8.55 9.93 22.25
CA GLU A 109 -8.70 10.25 23.68
C GLU A 109 -8.22 9.12 24.60
N LYS A 110 -7.78 7.98 24.03
CA LYS A 110 -7.36 6.75 24.73
C LYS A 110 -8.48 6.10 25.57
N ASP A 111 -9.74 6.38 25.23
CA ASP A 111 -10.89 5.71 25.82
C ASP A 111 -11.22 4.44 25.03
N PHE A 112 -10.59 3.33 25.43
CA PHE A 112 -10.75 2.04 24.77
C PHE A 112 -12.15 1.42 24.98
N ASN A 113 -12.80 1.73 26.11
CA ASN A 113 -14.12 1.17 26.42
C ASN A 113 -15.17 1.75 25.45
N THR A 114 -15.19 3.09 25.32
CA THR A 114 -16.08 3.79 24.39
C THR A 114 -15.78 3.41 22.93
N ALA A 115 -14.50 3.24 22.58
CA ALA A 115 -14.11 2.77 21.25
C ALA A 115 -14.68 1.38 20.94
N ASP A 116 -14.59 0.44 21.89
CA ASP A 116 -15.12 -0.92 21.74
C ASP A 116 -16.65 -0.94 21.65
N GLU A 117 -17.35 -0.10 22.42
CA GLU A 117 -18.81 0.04 22.34
C GLU A 117 -19.25 0.54 20.97
N HIS A 118 -18.64 1.64 20.48
CA HIS A 118 -18.94 2.16 19.15
C HIS A 118 -18.61 1.17 18.04
N LYS A 119 -17.48 0.46 18.15
CA LYS A 119 -17.10 -0.60 17.21
C LYS A 119 -18.15 -1.72 17.19
N LYS A 120 -18.55 -2.23 18.37
CA LYS A 120 -19.57 -3.28 18.49
C LYS A 120 -20.89 -2.85 17.88
N PHE A 121 -21.32 -1.61 18.14
CA PHE A 121 -22.54 -1.04 17.56
C PHE A 121 -22.48 -1.03 16.02
N LEU A 122 -21.38 -0.56 15.43
CA LEU A 122 -21.20 -0.53 13.97
C LEU A 122 -21.20 -1.93 13.35
N GLU A 123 -20.45 -2.87 13.93
CA GLU A 123 -20.37 -4.25 13.44
C GLU A 123 -21.70 -4.99 13.59
N GLN A 124 -22.46 -4.74 14.67
CA GLN A 124 -23.78 -5.30 14.88
C GLN A 124 -24.79 -4.76 13.87
N ARG A 125 -24.81 -3.44 13.64
CA ARG A 125 -25.65 -2.83 12.59
C ARG A 125 -25.35 -3.40 11.20
N GLN A 126 -24.07 -3.61 10.87
CA GLN A 126 -23.68 -4.22 9.60
C GLN A 126 -24.06 -5.72 9.51
N ARG A 127 -24.15 -6.43 10.64
CA ARG A 127 -24.64 -7.81 10.69
C ARG A 127 -26.15 -7.86 10.45
N GLU A 128 -26.90 -6.98 11.07
CA GLU A 128 -28.36 -6.89 10.91
C GLU A 128 -28.76 -6.52 9.49
N ILE A 129 -28.09 -5.53 8.87
CA ILE A 129 -28.31 -5.19 7.46
C ILE A 129 -28.12 -6.42 6.56
N ARG A 130 -27.04 -7.18 6.75
CA ARG A 130 -26.76 -8.39 5.96
C ARG A 130 -27.71 -9.56 6.23
N GLN A 131 -28.36 -9.60 7.40
CA GLN A 131 -29.36 -10.62 7.70
C GLN A 131 -30.71 -10.29 7.04
N ASN A 132 -31.00 -9.01 6.87
CA ASN A 132 -32.27 -8.53 6.32
C ASN A 132 -32.20 -8.25 4.80
N GLU A 133 -31.01 -8.24 4.21
CA GLU A 133 -30.81 -8.15 2.76
C GLU A 133 -30.93 -9.56 2.14
N ASP A 134 -32.03 -9.81 1.42
CA ASP A 134 -32.19 -11.01 0.59
C ASP A 134 -31.23 -11.03 -0.62
N GLU A 135 -30.72 -9.86 -1.00
CA GLU A 135 -29.80 -9.70 -2.12
C GLU A 135 -28.33 -9.70 -1.68
N ARG A 136 -27.48 -10.31 -2.51
CA ARG A 136 -26.03 -10.34 -2.27
C ARG A 136 -25.46 -8.93 -2.47
N HIS A 137 -24.77 -8.41 -1.44
CA HIS A 137 -24.08 -7.11 -1.50
C HIS A 137 -23.28 -6.92 -2.80
N ALA A 138 -23.60 -5.87 -3.55
CA ALA A 138 -22.94 -5.47 -4.79
C ALA A 138 -22.02 -4.25 -4.58
N PRO A 139 -20.73 -4.31 -4.97
CA PRO A 139 -19.82 -3.16 -4.83
C PRO A 139 -20.23 -1.96 -5.70
N ARG A 140 -20.28 -0.76 -5.10
CA ARG A 140 -20.72 0.48 -5.78
C ARG A 140 -19.77 0.99 -6.87
N PHE A 141 -18.46 0.81 -6.67
CA PHE A 141 -17.43 1.47 -7.49
C PHE A 141 -16.63 0.53 -8.38
N PHE A 142 -16.87 -0.77 -8.28
CA PHE A 142 -16.12 -1.80 -9.02
C PHE A 142 -17.08 -2.85 -9.58
N ARG A 143 -16.80 -3.32 -10.79
CA ARG A 143 -17.48 -4.47 -11.38
C ARG A 143 -16.49 -5.60 -11.62
N GLN A 144 -16.96 -6.84 -11.49
CA GLN A 144 -16.15 -8.02 -11.73
C GLN A 144 -16.13 -8.34 -13.23
N GLN A 145 -14.94 -8.54 -13.78
CA GLN A 145 -14.71 -9.03 -15.14
C GLN A 145 -13.77 -10.24 -15.06
N GLY A 146 -14.34 -11.45 -15.12
CA GLY A 146 -13.61 -12.69 -14.83
C GLY A 146 -13.06 -12.70 -13.41
N ASP A 147 -11.74 -12.85 -13.28
CA ASP A 147 -11.03 -12.85 -11.99
C ASP A 147 -10.52 -11.47 -11.56
N THR A 148 -10.84 -10.41 -12.32
CA THR A 148 -10.34 -9.05 -12.07
C THR A 148 -11.47 -8.09 -11.73
N TRP A 149 -11.21 -7.15 -10.83
CA TRP A 149 -12.11 -6.04 -10.51
C TRP A 149 -11.69 -4.80 -11.27
N ILE A 150 -12.62 -4.21 -12.03
CA ILE A 150 -12.38 -2.98 -12.80
C ILE A 150 -13.20 -1.82 -12.21
N PRO A 151 -12.61 -0.62 -12.09
CA PRO A 151 -13.34 0.55 -11.60
C PRO A 151 -14.44 0.92 -12.58
N ILE A 152 -15.61 1.28 -12.05
CA ILE A 152 -16.71 1.82 -12.85
C ILE A 152 -16.41 3.31 -13.04
N SER A 153 -16.44 3.80 -14.28
CA SER A 153 -16.28 5.22 -14.56
C SER A 153 -17.45 6.00 -13.94
N LEU A 154 -17.18 6.72 -12.86
CA LEU A 154 -18.13 7.65 -12.28
C LEU A 154 -18.13 8.90 -13.17
N ASN A 155 -19.23 9.13 -13.90
CA ASN A 155 -19.41 10.43 -14.54
C ASN A 155 -19.50 11.50 -13.42
N PRO A 156 -18.68 12.57 -13.49
CA PRO A 156 -18.56 13.55 -12.42
C PRO A 156 -19.84 14.40 -12.18
N SER A 157 -20.89 14.21 -12.98
CA SER A 157 -22.13 15.00 -12.92
C SER A 157 -23.18 14.50 -11.90
N SER A 158 -22.83 13.57 -11.00
CA SER A 158 -23.78 12.95 -10.06
C SER A 158 -23.35 13.00 -8.59
N ALA A 159 -22.41 13.89 -8.24
CA ALA A 159 -21.95 14.10 -6.86
C ALA A 159 -22.28 15.52 -6.37
#